data_AF-A0A0J6FPE7-F1
#
_entry.id   AF-A0A0J6FPE7-F1
#
_cell.length_a   1.000
_cell.length_b   1.000
_cell.length_c   1.000
_cell.angle_alpha   90.00
_cell.angle_beta   90.00
_cell.angle_gamma   90.00
#
_symmetry.space_group_name_H-M   'P 1'
#
loop_
_entity.id
_entity.type
_entity.pdbx_description
1 polymer ?
#
loop_
_entity_poly.entity_id
_entity_poly.type
_entity_poly.pdbx_seq_one_letter_code
_entity_poly.pdbx_strand_id
1 'polypeptide(L)'
;MAPTVEEIAAKTSADAGPETRDELVWSKIRRTLREPFGEFCGVFLLVLFGNGSIAQVVLSKGEKGAFQSINWGWGIGAMLGVYAAGRSGGHINPAVTLAMCVYRKFPWRKFPVYVLAQCLGGFIASAIVYANYITAIDFFEGGPGIRTVGLATSSAGIFATYPAPFVTRTSQFFSEFIASTILVFCLYALLDNKNLGAGNLTPLGVFFILFGIGACFGWETGYAINMARDFAPRLLSYILGYGPGVWSAGGYYFWIPIVAPFLGCVFGGFLYDVFLYEGDSPVNTPLLGLKRLFHPTPEVWSNTKSEMYV
;
A
#
# COMPACT_ATOMS: atom_id res chain seq x y z
N MET A 1 -49.96 -21.54 -38.50
CA MET A 1 -48.76 -22.38 -38.30
C MET A 1 -48.05 -21.81 -37.09
N ALA A 2 -47.86 -22.58 -36.01
CA ALA A 2 -47.15 -22.10 -34.83
C ALA A 2 -45.64 -22.04 -35.14
N PRO A 3 -44.91 -20.99 -34.69
CA PRO A 3 -43.49 -20.87 -34.97
C PRO A 3 -42.71 -22.03 -34.36
N THR A 4 -41.69 -22.50 -35.07
CA THR A 4 -40.85 -23.61 -34.61
C THR A 4 -39.93 -23.15 -33.47
N VAL A 5 -39.43 -24.09 -32.66
CA VAL A 5 -38.49 -23.80 -31.56
C VAL A 5 -37.23 -23.09 -32.06
N GLU A 6 -36.79 -23.41 -33.28
CA GLU A 6 -35.66 -22.75 -33.95
C GLU A 6 -36.00 -21.32 -34.37
N GLU A 7 -37.23 -21.04 -34.82
CA GLU A 7 -37.68 -19.67 -35.10
C GLU A 7 -37.77 -18.82 -33.83
N ILE A 8 -38.19 -19.40 -32.70
CA ILE A 8 -38.21 -18.71 -31.40
C ILE A 8 -36.78 -18.45 -30.90
N ALA A 9 -35.89 -19.43 -31.00
CA ALA A 9 -34.48 -19.28 -30.62
C ALA A 9 -33.76 -18.24 -31.50
N ALA A 10 -33.98 -18.28 -32.82
CA ALA A 10 -33.42 -17.33 -33.77
C ALA A 10 -33.91 -15.89 -33.51
N LYS A 11 -35.19 -15.73 -33.17
CA LYS A 11 -35.76 -14.42 -32.82
C LYS A 11 -35.21 -13.89 -31.49
N THR A 12 -34.97 -14.77 -30.52
CA THR A 12 -34.35 -14.40 -29.23
C THR A 12 -32.87 -14.00 -29.39
N SER A 13 -32.16 -14.61 -30.35
CA SER A 13 -30.78 -14.23 -30.68
C SER A 13 -30.67 -13.01 -31.60
N ALA A 14 -31.73 -12.68 -32.36
CA ALA A 14 -31.76 -11.54 -33.28
C ALA A 14 -32.22 -10.24 -32.60
N ASP A 15 -33.05 -10.30 -31.55
CA ASP A 15 -33.41 -9.15 -30.70
C ASP A 15 -32.32 -8.80 -29.68
N ALA A 16 -31.36 -9.69 -29.45
CA ALA A 16 -30.14 -9.38 -28.72
C ALA A 16 -29.15 -8.66 -29.65
N GLY A 17 -29.43 -7.38 -29.97
CA GLY A 17 -28.40 -6.48 -30.48
C GLY A 17 -27.15 -6.54 -29.58
N PRO A 18 -25.94 -6.24 -30.06
CA PRO A 18 -24.76 -6.27 -29.20
C PRO A 18 -25.01 -5.31 -28.04
N GLU A 19 -25.29 -5.84 -26.84
CA GLU A 19 -25.41 -5.02 -25.63
C GLU A 19 -24.20 -4.10 -25.64
N THR A 20 -24.44 -2.81 -25.79
CA THR A 20 -23.33 -1.87 -25.87
C THR A 20 -22.56 -2.05 -24.57
N ARG A 21 -21.22 -2.12 -24.62
CA ARG A 21 -20.39 -2.43 -23.43
C ARG A 21 -20.73 -1.57 -22.20
N ASP A 22 -21.42 -0.45 -22.38
CA ASP A 22 -21.92 0.49 -21.38
C ASP A 22 -23.24 0.09 -20.69
N GLU A 23 -24.01 -0.85 -21.24
CA GLU A 23 -25.28 -1.32 -20.66
C GLU A 23 -25.07 -2.40 -19.59
N LEU A 24 -23.96 -3.16 -19.68
CA LEU A 24 -23.59 -4.20 -18.72
C LEU A 24 -23.45 -3.63 -17.29
N VAL A 25 -24.17 -4.23 -16.35
CA VAL A 25 -24.11 -3.89 -14.91
C VAL A 25 -22.66 -3.93 -14.39
N TRP A 26 -21.88 -4.93 -14.81
CA TRP A 26 -20.47 -5.05 -14.44
C TRP A 26 -19.61 -3.89 -14.94
N SER A 27 -19.85 -3.38 -16.15
CA SER A 27 -19.14 -2.21 -16.67
C SER A 27 -19.41 -0.97 -15.83
N LYS A 28 -20.65 -0.78 -15.36
CA LYS A 28 -21.03 0.32 -14.47
C LYS A 28 -20.37 0.21 -13.09
N ILE A 29 -20.36 -0.99 -12.48
CA ILE A 29 -19.67 -1.26 -11.21
C ILE A 29 -18.17 -0.98 -11.35
N ARG A 30 -17.51 -1.57 -12.36
CA ARG A 30 -16.09 -1.40 -12.61
C ARG A 30 -15.71 0.06 -12.84
N ARG A 31 -16.54 0.83 -13.53
CA ARG A 31 -16.28 2.26 -13.76
C ARG A 31 -16.39 3.05 -12.45
N THR A 32 -17.39 2.76 -11.62
CA THR A 32 -17.65 3.44 -10.36
C THR A 32 -16.58 3.13 -9.30
N LEU A 33 -16.15 1.87 -9.22
CA LEU A 33 -15.18 1.38 -8.23
C LEU A 33 -13.76 1.26 -8.81
N ARG A 34 -13.48 1.90 -9.95
CA ARG A 34 -12.20 1.75 -10.65
C ARG A 34 -11.01 2.16 -9.79
N GLU A 35 -11.15 3.25 -9.05
CA GLU A 35 -10.10 3.75 -8.16
C GLU A 35 -9.85 2.81 -6.97
N PRO A 36 -10.88 2.42 -6.17
CA PRO A 36 -10.70 1.39 -5.13
C PRO A 36 -10.12 0.07 -5.67
N PHE A 37 -10.57 -0.41 -6.83
CA PHE A 37 -10.00 -1.62 -7.43
C PHE A 37 -8.53 -1.43 -7.84
N GLY A 38 -8.16 -0.24 -8.34
CA GLY A 38 -6.77 0.11 -8.59
C GLY A 38 -5.91 0.01 -7.33
N GLU A 39 -6.35 0.64 -6.24
CA GLU A 39 -5.65 0.60 -4.95
C GLU A 39 -5.57 -0.80 -4.34
N PHE A 40 -6.65 -1.58 -4.43
CA PHE A 40 -6.65 -2.99 -4.04
C PHE A 40 -5.61 -3.78 -4.81
N CYS A 41 -5.60 -3.69 -6.15
CA CYS A 41 -4.64 -4.38 -7.01
C CYS A 41 -3.20 -3.90 -6.77
N GLY A 42 -3.04 -2.61 -6.51
CA GLY A 42 -1.74 -2.00 -6.24
C GLY A 42 -1.09 -2.54 -4.96
N VAL A 43 -1.84 -2.55 -3.84
CA VAL A 43 -1.34 -3.13 -2.59
C VAL A 43 -1.26 -4.65 -2.67
N PHE A 44 -2.17 -5.30 -3.41
CA PHE A 44 -2.09 -6.72 -3.67
C PHE A 44 -0.74 -7.10 -4.30
N LEU A 45 -0.32 -6.41 -5.38
CA LEU A 45 0.98 -6.65 -6.01
C LEU A 45 2.15 -6.30 -5.08
N LEU A 46 2.07 -5.16 -4.39
CA LEU A 46 3.08 -4.75 -3.41
C LEU A 46 3.36 -5.85 -2.37
N VAL A 47 2.30 -6.36 -1.73
CA VAL A 47 2.40 -7.37 -0.67
C VAL A 47 2.71 -8.76 -1.23
N LEU A 48 2.18 -9.13 -2.40
CA LEU A 48 2.43 -10.43 -3.03
C LEU A 48 3.93 -10.61 -3.33
N PHE A 49 4.55 -9.62 -3.98
CA PHE A 49 5.98 -9.65 -4.29
C PHE A 49 6.84 -9.48 -3.03
N GLY A 50 6.48 -8.54 -2.16
CA GLY A 50 7.16 -8.29 -0.90
C GLY A 50 7.21 -9.53 0.01
N ASN A 51 6.05 -10.01 0.44
CA ASN A 51 5.97 -11.19 1.31
C ASN A 51 6.49 -12.46 0.62
N GLY A 52 6.27 -12.61 -0.70
CA GLY A 52 6.82 -13.73 -1.47
C GLY A 52 8.34 -13.76 -1.47
N SER A 53 9.00 -12.60 -1.56
CA SER A 53 10.46 -12.50 -1.45
C SER A 53 10.97 -12.83 -0.05
N ILE A 54 10.27 -12.39 1.00
CA ILE A 54 10.61 -12.73 2.40
C ILE A 54 10.43 -14.24 2.62
N ALA A 55 9.33 -14.83 2.14
CA ALA A 55 9.07 -16.26 2.25
C ALA A 55 10.20 -17.09 1.64
N GLN A 56 10.68 -16.73 0.43
CA GLN A 56 11.83 -17.41 -0.17
C GLN A 56 13.06 -17.34 0.72
N VAL A 57 13.45 -16.15 1.17
CA VAL A 57 14.68 -15.98 1.96
C VAL A 57 14.58 -16.69 3.31
N VAL A 58 13.48 -16.51 4.04
CA VAL A 58 13.28 -17.09 5.38
C VAL A 58 13.20 -18.62 5.30
N LEU A 59 12.29 -19.15 4.47
CA LEU A 59 11.99 -20.59 4.45
C LEU A 59 13.12 -21.40 3.84
N SER A 60 13.92 -20.82 2.93
CA SER A 60 15.15 -21.44 2.41
C SER A 60 16.39 -21.22 3.29
N LYS A 61 16.25 -20.59 4.46
CA LYS A 61 17.37 -20.25 5.35
C LYS A 61 18.50 -19.47 4.64
N GLY A 62 18.12 -18.58 3.72
CA GLY A 62 19.04 -17.76 2.93
C GLY A 62 19.64 -18.43 1.70
N GLU A 63 19.25 -19.67 1.35
CA GLU A 63 19.77 -20.34 0.16
C GLU A 63 19.19 -19.75 -1.15
N LYS A 64 17.93 -19.30 -1.12
CA LYS A 64 17.22 -18.71 -2.27
C LYS A 64 17.01 -17.20 -2.11
N GLY A 65 18.05 -16.51 -1.66
CA GLY A 65 18.11 -15.05 -1.60
C GLY A 65 18.66 -14.50 -0.29
N ALA A 66 18.75 -13.18 -0.22
CA ALA A 66 19.26 -12.45 0.93
C ALA A 66 18.40 -11.20 1.20
N PHE A 67 18.77 -10.41 2.21
CA PHE A 67 18.06 -9.16 2.51
C PHE A 67 17.93 -8.23 1.28
N GLN A 68 18.94 -8.18 0.42
CA GLN A 68 18.88 -7.41 -0.82
C GLN A 68 17.81 -7.92 -1.80
N SER A 69 17.60 -9.24 -1.93
CA SER A 69 16.53 -9.75 -2.80
C SER A 69 15.13 -9.44 -2.25
N ILE A 70 15.00 -9.29 -0.93
CA ILE A 70 13.76 -8.80 -0.31
C ILE A 70 13.48 -7.36 -0.76
N ASN A 71 14.49 -6.49 -0.71
CA ASN A 71 14.37 -5.09 -1.15
C ASN A 71 14.02 -4.98 -2.64
N TRP A 72 14.58 -5.84 -3.49
CA TRP A 72 14.16 -5.96 -4.89
C TRP A 72 12.69 -6.35 -5.03
N GLY A 73 12.24 -7.34 -4.25
CA GLY A 73 10.84 -7.79 -4.23
C GLY A 73 9.87 -6.65 -3.88
N TRP A 74 10.14 -5.91 -2.81
CA TRP A 74 9.32 -4.76 -2.42
C TRP A 74 9.33 -3.63 -3.44
N GLY A 75 10.50 -3.29 -4.00
CA GLY A 75 10.61 -2.29 -5.06
C GLY A 75 9.80 -2.67 -6.31
N ILE A 76 9.94 -3.92 -6.79
CA ILE A 76 9.22 -4.41 -7.98
C ILE A 76 7.71 -4.42 -7.72
N GLY A 77 7.29 -4.94 -6.56
CA GLY A 77 5.89 -4.95 -6.15
C GLY A 77 5.29 -3.54 -6.13
N ALA A 78 6.04 -2.54 -5.66
CA ALA A 78 5.58 -1.17 -5.66
C ALA A 78 5.47 -0.57 -7.05
N MET A 79 6.48 -0.74 -7.91
CA MET A 79 6.42 -0.23 -9.29
C MET A 79 5.23 -0.82 -10.05
N LEU A 80 5.07 -2.14 -10.02
CA LEU A 80 3.95 -2.82 -10.67
C LEU A 80 2.62 -2.45 -10.02
N GLY A 81 2.61 -2.25 -8.70
CA GLY A 81 1.46 -1.79 -7.96
C GLY A 81 1.00 -0.39 -8.39
N VAL A 82 1.92 0.57 -8.53
CA VAL A 82 1.64 1.92 -9.05
C VAL A 82 1.13 1.85 -10.49
N TYR A 83 1.72 1.01 -11.35
CA TYR A 83 1.21 0.80 -12.71
C TYR A 83 -0.24 0.28 -12.71
N ALA A 84 -0.54 -0.73 -11.89
CA ALA A 84 -1.89 -1.29 -11.79
C ALA A 84 -2.90 -0.28 -11.22
N ALA A 85 -2.45 0.56 -10.29
CA ALA A 85 -3.23 1.60 -9.63
C ALA A 85 -3.18 2.95 -10.37
N GLY A 86 -2.68 3.03 -11.61
CA GLY A 86 -2.46 4.32 -12.29
C GLY A 86 -3.71 5.20 -12.40
N ARG A 87 -4.91 4.60 -12.44
CA ARG A 87 -6.18 5.34 -12.49
C ARG A 87 -6.66 5.87 -11.14
N SER A 88 -6.16 5.34 -10.02
CA SER A 88 -6.43 5.86 -8.67
C SER A 88 -5.41 6.90 -8.20
N GLY A 89 -4.37 7.16 -9.00
CA GLY A 89 -3.21 7.95 -8.61
C GLY A 89 -2.09 7.12 -7.98
N GLY A 90 -2.26 5.80 -7.84
CA GLY A 90 -1.22 4.89 -7.37
C GLY A 90 -0.72 5.17 -5.96
N HIS A 91 -1.62 5.48 -5.02
CA HIS A 91 -1.19 5.80 -3.65
C HIS A 91 -0.61 4.57 -2.95
N ILE A 92 -1.31 3.43 -3.06
CA ILE A 92 -0.94 2.09 -2.57
C ILE A 92 -0.43 2.06 -1.11
N ASN A 93 -0.78 3.08 -0.33
CA ASN A 93 -0.33 3.31 1.03
C ASN A 93 -1.29 4.29 1.73
N PRO A 94 -1.90 3.91 2.87
CA PRO A 94 -2.76 4.78 3.65
C PRO A 94 -2.10 6.11 4.05
N ALA A 95 -0.82 6.07 4.44
CA ALA A 95 -0.09 7.25 4.89
C ALA A 95 0.23 8.22 3.74
N VAL A 96 0.56 7.68 2.55
CA VAL A 96 0.70 8.48 1.32
C VAL A 96 -0.66 9.09 0.93
N THR A 97 -1.75 8.33 1.02
CA THR A 97 -3.11 8.82 0.75
C THR A 97 -3.44 10.01 1.66
N LEU A 98 -3.09 9.93 2.96
CA LEU A 98 -3.27 11.06 3.87
C LEU A 98 -2.43 12.27 3.45
N ALA A 99 -1.15 12.09 3.14
CA ALA A 99 -0.29 13.19 2.69
C ALA A 99 -0.86 13.85 1.43
N MET A 100 -1.36 13.07 0.47
CA MET A 100 -2.03 13.59 -0.73
C MET A 100 -3.31 14.38 -0.40
N CYS A 101 -4.09 13.97 0.61
CA CYS A 101 -5.24 14.75 1.10
C CYS A 101 -4.80 16.11 1.64
N VAL A 102 -3.71 16.13 2.41
CA VAL A 102 -3.20 17.33 3.07
C VAL A 102 -2.60 18.30 2.05
N TYR A 103 -1.69 17.86 1.19
CA TYR A 103 -0.84 18.75 0.38
C TYR A 103 -1.19 18.80 -1.12
N ARG A 104 -1.89 17.81 -1.66
CA ARG A 104 -2.17 17.67 -3.11
C ARG A 104 -3.67 17.65 -3.44
N LYS A 105 -4.45 18.18 -2.52
CA LYS A 105 -5.91 18.37 -2.61
C LYS A 105 -6.72 17.08 -2.81
N PHE A 106 -6.14 15.91 -2.56
CA PHE A 106 -6.85 14.66 -2.78
C PHE A 106 -8.16 14.63 -1.94
N PRO A 107 -9.30 14.19 -2.50
CA PRO A 107 -10.58 14.33 -1.81
C PRO A 107 -10.65 13.48 -0.53
N TRP A 108 -10.84 14.15 0.62
CA TRP A 108 -10.94 13.50 1.93
C TRP A 108 -12.01 12.40 2.02
N ARG A 109 -13.10 12.50 1.24
CA ARG A 109 -14.15 11.47 1.18
C ARG A 109 -13.67 10.14 0.59
N LYS A 110 -12.64 10.17 -0.27
CA LYS A 110 -12.05 8.98 -0.88
C LYS A 110 -11.07 8.28 0.05
N PHE A 111 -10.49 9.01 1.01
CA PHE A 111 -9.51 8.46 1.97
C PHE A 111 -9.95 7.16 2.64
N PRO A 112 -11.12 7.05 3.32
CA PRO A 112 -11.51 5.80 3.98
C PRO A 112 -11.71 4.65 2.98
N VAL A 113 -12.22 4.94 1.78
CA VAL A 113 -12.42 3.92 0.73
C VAL A 113 -11.08 3.38 0.22
N TYR A 114 -10.10 4.26 0.03
CA TYR A 114 -8.73 3.88 -0.34
C TYR A 114 -8.09 3.01 0.73
N VAL A 115 -8.16 3.42 2.01
CA VAL A 115 -7.59 2.64 3.13
C VAL A 115 -8.20 1.24 3.20
N LEU A 116 -9.52 1.10 3.05
CA LEU A 116 -10.21 -0.19 3.04
C LEU A 116 -9.75 -1.06 1.87
N ALA A 117 -9.70 -0.49 0.65
CA ALA A 117 -9.26 -1.22 -0.54
C ALA A 117 -7.80 -1.69 -0.43
N GLN A 118 -6.91 -0.81 0.04
CA GLN A 118 -5.50 -1.10 0.29
C GLN A 118 -5.33 -2.24 1.30
N CYS A 119 -6.02 -2.16 2.45
CA CYS A 119 -5.94 -3.21 3.48
C CYS A 119 -6.49 -4.54 2.95
N LEU A 120 -7.59 -4.54 2.21
CA LEU A 120 -8.12 -5.77 1.62
C LEU A 120 -7.15 -6.38 0.60
N GLY A 121 -6.47 -5.55 -0.19
CA GLY A 121 -5.43 -5.99 -1.13
C GLY A 121 -4.28 -6.70 -0.42
N GLY A 122 -3.76 -6.09 0.65
CA GLY A 122 -2.70 -6.68 1.47
C GLY A 122 -3.12 -7.97 2.19
N PHE A 123 -4.36 -8.01 2.69
CA PHE A 123 -4.93 -9.20 3.33
C PHE A 123 -5.01 -10.38 2.36
N ILE A 124 -5.57 -10.18 1.17
CA ILE A 124 -5.72 -11.25 0.17
C ILE A 124 -4.37 -11.68 -0.40
N ALA A 125 -3.46 -10.75 -0.68
CA ALA A 125 -2.11 -11.09 -1.15
C ALA A 125 -1.34 -11.95 -0.14
N SER A 126 -1.39 -11.59 1.14
CA SER A 126 -0.74 -12.38 2.19
C SER A 126 -1.36 -13.77 2.35
N ALA A 127 -2.68 -13.92 2.11
CA ALA A 127 -3.35 -15.23 2.13
C ALA A 127 -2.87 -16.12 0.97
N ILE A 128 -2.66 -15.54 -0.21
CA ILE A 128 -2.11 -16.25 -1.36
C ILE A 128 -0.65 -16.65 -1.10
N VAL A 129 0.18 -15.77 -0.53
CA VAL A 129 1.56 -16.13 -0.16
C VAL A 129 1.58 -17.27 0.85
N TYR A 130 0.73 -17.22 1.88
CA TYR A 130 0.60 -18.31 2.84
C TYR A 130 0.21 -19.63 2.16
N ALA A 131 -0.83 -19.61 1.32
CA ALA A 131 -1.28 -20.80 0.59
C ALA A 131 -0.18 -21.38 -0.31
N ASN A 132 0.59 -20.52 -0.99
CA ASN A 132 1.70 -20.94 -1.84
C ASN A 132 2.86 -21.59 -1.04
N TYR A 133 3.11 -21.11 0.19
CA TYR A 133 4.25 -21.56 1.00
C TYR A 133 3.87 -22.46 2.18
N ILE A 134 2.61 -22.92 2.28
CA ILE A 134 2.13 -23.64 3.48
C ILE A 134 2.99 -24.87 3.83
N THR A 135 3.40 -25.66 2.84
CA THR A 135 4.24 -26.84 3.03
C THR A 135 5.66 -26.49 3.47
N ALA A 136 6.22 -25.41 2.93
CA ALA A 136 7.52 -24.90 3.33
C ALA A 136 7.49 -24.28 4.73
N ILE A 137 6.40 -23.60 5.09
CA ILE A 137 6.14 -23.09 6.46
C ILE A 137 6.05 -24.27 7.43
N ASP A 138 5.25 -25.30 7.12
CA ASP A 138 5.12 -26.50 7.97
C ASP A 138 6.49 -27.18 8.17
N PHE A 139 7.28 -27.31 7.12
CA PHE A 139 8.64 -27.85 7.21
C PHE A 139 9.57 -26.98 8.07
N PHE A 140 9.52 -25.65 7.88
CA PHE A 140 10.38 -24.69 8.58
C PHE A 140 10.05 -24.57 10.08
N GLU A 141 8.76 -24.58 10.42
CA GLU A 141 8.24 -24.46 11.79
C GLU A 141 8.27 -25.79 12.56
N GLY A 142 8.53 -26.92 11.88
CA GLY A 142 8.69 -28.24 12.51
C GLY A 142 7.45 -29.12 12.52
N GLY A 143 6.41 -28.77 11.76
CA GLY A 143 5.25 -29.61 11.54
C GLY A 143 4.00 -28.85 11.06
N PRO A 144 2.97 -29.59 10.60
CA PRO A 144 1.69 -29.01 10.18
C PRO A 144 1.02 -28.22 11.30
N GLY A 145 0.56 -27.00 10.97
CA GLY A 145 -0.21 -26.15 11.88
C GLY A 145 0.60 -25.45 12.99
N ILE A 146 1.93 -25.64 13.03
CA ILE A 146 2.80 -24.89 13.95
C ILE A 146 3.04 -23.50 13.37
N ARG A 147 2.59 -22.46 14.10
CA ARG A 147 2.68 -21.05 13.69
C ARG A 147 3.17 -20.21 14.86
N THR A 148 4.44 -19.82 14.83
CA THR A 148 5.14 -19.22 15.97
C THR A 148 5.58 -17.79 15.69
N VAL A 149 5.76 -17.02 16.77
CA VAL A 149 6.22 -15.63 16.71
C VAL A 149 7.46 -15.49 17.60
N GLY A 150 8.54 -14.95 17.04
CA GLY A 150 9.75 -14.58 17.79
C GLY A 150 10.73 -15.72 18.12
N LEU A 151 10.42 -16.96 17.74
CA LEU A 151 11.36 -18.09 17.81
C LEU A 151 12.34 -18.10 16.63
N ALA A 152 13.45 -18.84 16.73
CA ALA A 152 14.42 -18.97 15.63
C ALA A 152 13.80 -19.57 14.34
N THR A 153 12.77 -20.40 14.50
CA THR A 153 11.99 -21.02 13.41
C THR A 153 10.67 -20.30 13.14
N SER A 154 10.49 -19.08 13.66
CA SER A 154 9.27 -18.29 13.45
C SER A 154 9.20 -17.78 12.00
N SER A 155 8.11 -18.10 11.33
CA SER A 155 7.78 -17.62 9.99
C SER A 155 6.87 -16.38 9.99
N ALA A 156 6.45 -15.88 11.16
CA ALA A 156 5.56 -14.70 11.26
C ALA A 156 6.10 -13.44 10.57
N GLY A 157 7.43 -13.29 10.51
CA GLY A 157 8.13 -12.19 9.85
C GLY A 157 7.95 -12.14 8.33
N ILE A 158 7.41 -13.20 7.71
CA ILE A 158 6.99 -13.21 6.30
C ILE A 158 5.83 -12.24 6.08
N PHE A 159 4.92 -12.14 7.05
CA PHE A 159 3.67 -11.42 6.89
C PHE A 159 3.77 -9.98 7.41
N ALA A 160 4.29 -9.80 8.62
CA ALA A 160 4.33 -8.50 9.28
C ALA A 160 5.74 -8.19 9.77
N THR A 161 6.01 -6.90 9.97
CA THR A 161 7.30 -6.44 10.47
C THR A 161 7.40 -6.63 11.98
N TYR A 162 8.61 -6.94 12.44
CA TYR A 162 8.97 -7.01 13.85
C TYR A 162 10.34 -6.35 14.02
N PRO A 163 10.55 -5.60 15.12
CA PRO A 163 11.78 -4.86 15.30
C PRO A 163 12.92 -5.80 15.69
N ALA A 164 14.14 -5.45 15.33
CA ALA A 164 15.32 -6.18 15.78
C ALA A 164 15.44 -6.11 17.32
N PRO A 165 15.98 -7.17 17.99
CA PRO A 165 15.93 -7.29 19.45
C PRO A 165 16.60 -6.16 20.23
N PHE A 166 17.56 -5.46 19.61
CA PHE A 166 18.32 -4.36 20.24
C PHE A 166 17.64 -2.98 20.10
N VAL A 167 16.56 -2.87 19.32
CA VAL A 167 15.95 -1.57 18.98
C VAL A 167 14.94 -1.16 20.04
N THR A 168 15.21 -0.04 20.71
CA THR A 168 14.30 0.53 21.71
C THR A 168 13.00 1.03 21.08
N ARG A 169 11.92 1.15 21.86
CA ARG A 169 10.62 1.65 21.35
C ARG A 169 10.73 3.05 20.72
N THR A 170 11.58 3.93 21.27
CA THR A 170 11.82 5.26 20.69
C THR A 170 12.50 5.16 19.33
N SER A 171 13.53 4.31 19.23
CA SER A 171 14.24 4.05 17.96
C SER A 171 13.34 3.39 16.92
N GLN A 172 12.47 2.45 17.33
CA GLN A 172 11.47 1.82 16.47
C GLN A 172 10.58 2.87 15.80
N PHE A 173 10.02 3.79 16.59
CA PHE A 173 9.18 4.87 16.07
C PHE A 173 9.97 5.81 15.16
N PHE A 174 11.17 6.22 15.57
CA PHE A 174 12.02 7.12 14.80
C PHE A 174 12.44 6.54 13.45
N SER A 175 12.75 5.24 13.41
CA SER A 175 13.11 4.52 12.18
C SER A 175 11.96 4.53 11.16
N GLU A 176 10.75 4.14 11.59
CA GLU A 176 9.55 4.17 10.73
C GLU A 176 9.16 5.59 10.31
N PHE A 177 9.32 6.57 11.21
CA PHE A 177 9.08 7.98 10.91
C PHE A 177 10.01 8.49 9.81
N ILE A 178 11.33 8.32 9.95
CA ILE A 178 12.31 8.79 8.96
C ILE A 178 12.10 8.12 7.61
N ALA A 179 11.96 6.79 7.58
CA ALA A 179 11.77 6.06 6.34
C ALA A 179 10.51 6.54 5.59
N SER A 180 9.43 6.81 6.32
CA SER A 180 8.18 7.33 5.76
C SER A 180 8.28 8.79 5.32
N THR A 181 9.08 9.61 6.02
CA THR A 181 9.41 10.98 5.61
C THR A 181 10.17 10.99 4.29
N ILE A 182 11.20 10.14 4.15
CA ILE A 182 11.96 10.01 2.91
C ILE A 182 11.05 9.55 1.76
N LEU A 183 10.16 8.59 2.02
CA LEU A 183 9.20 8.09 1.02
C LEU A 183 8.41 9.23 0.38
N VAL A 184 7.70 10.04 1.17
CA VAL A 184 6.85 11.09 0.60
C VAL A 184 7.65 12.28 0.08
N PHE A 185 8.75 12.65 0.74
CA PHE A 185 9.63 13.70 0.24
C PHE A 185 10.13 13.39 -1.19
N CYS A 186 10.68 12.18 -1.40
CA CYS A 186 11.14 11.75 -2.71
C CYS A 186 9.98 11.55 -3.68
N LEU A 187 8.83 11.01 -3.25
CA LEU A 187 7.65 10.85 -4.10
C LEU A 187 7.18 12.20 -4.63
N TYR A 188 7.13 13.24 -3.81
CA TYR A 188 6.74 14.58 -4.25
C TYR A 188 7.75 15.17 -5.23
N ALA A 189 9.05 14.94 -5.01
CA ALA A 189 10.08 15.31 -5.98
C ALA A 189 9.91 14.65 -7.35
N LEU A 190 9.45 13.38 -7.39
CA LEU A 190 9.16 12.67 -8.65
C LEU A 190 7.89 13.18 -9.34
N LEU A 191 6.90 13.63 -8.56
CA LEU A 191 5.61 14.11 -9.08
C LEU A 191 5.63 15.58 -9.50
N ASP A 192 6.61 16.37 -9.06
CA ASP A 192 6.69 17.79 -9.34
C ASP A 192 7.42 18.08 -10.66
N ASN A 193 6.65 18.37 -11.71
CA ASN A 193 7.17 18.76 -13.03
C ASN A 193 7.78 20.18 -13.08
N LYS A 194 7.62 21.01 -12.02
CA LYS A 194 8.33 22.29 -11.92
C LYS A 194 9.74 22.13 -11.35
N ASN A 195 9.99 21.03 -10.64
CA ASN A 195 11.32 20.53 -10.36
C ASN A 195 11.78 19.68 -11.58
N LEU A 196 12.58 18.63 -11.36
CA LEU A 196 12.94 17.69 -12.43
C LEU A 196 11.75 16.86 -12.91
N GLY A 197 10.97 16.28 -11.98
CA GLY A 197 9.85 15.38 -12.28
C GLY A 197 10.27 14.08 -12.99
N ALA A 198 9.56 12.98 -12.75
CA ALA A 198 9.82 11.70 -13.42
C ALA A 198 8.85 11.41 -14.57
N GLY A 199 7.71 12.12 -14.63
CA GLY A 199 6.67 11.88 -15.64
C GLY A 199 6.27 10.40 -15.72
N ASN A 200 6.34 9.81 -16.91
CA ASN A 200 6.00 8.40 -17.12
C ASN A 200 6.95 7.41 -16.42
N LEU A 201 8.13 7.87 -15.97
CA LEU A 201 9.08 7.05 -15.20
C LEU A 201 8.79 7.07 -13.69
N THR A 202 7.75 7.76 -13.23
CA THR A 202 7.36 7.82 -11.81
C THR A 202 7.30 6.41 -11.16
N PRO A 203 6.68 5.38 -11.77
CA PRO A 203 6.65 4.04 -11.18
C PRO A 203 8.05 3.43 -10.99
N LEU A 204 8.98 3.70 -11.92
CA LEU A 204 10.39 3.27 -11.79
C LEU A 204 11.12 4.05 -10.69
N GLY A 205 10.82 5.34 -10.53
CA GLY A 205 11.30 6.12 -9.40
C GLY A 205 10.82 5.57 -8.06
N VAL A 206 9.55 5.17 -7.95
CA VAL A 206 8.99 4.53 -6.75
C VAL A 206 9.69 3.21 -6.43
N PHE A 207 10.05 2.40 -7.45
CA PHE A 207 10.91 1.23 -7.27
C PHE A 207 12.20 1.60 -6.53
N PHE A 208 12.93 2.61 -7.01
CA PHE A 208 14.21 3.00 -6.42
C PHE A 208 14.07 3.64 -5.03
N ILE A 209 12.98 4.36 -4.77
CA ILE A 209 12.69 4.88 -3.42
C ILE A 209 12.57 3.71 -2.43
N LEU A 210 11.74 2.71 -2.74
CA LEU A 210 11.51 1.59 -1.83
C LEU A 210 12.72 0.66 -1.72
N PHE A 211 13.42 0.41 -2.83
CA PHE A 211 14.68 -0.32 -2.81
C PHE A 211 15.71 0.37 -1.92
N GLY A 212 15.89 1.69 -2.08
CA GLY A 212 16.82 2.50 -1.29
C GLY A 212 16.45 2.55 0.19
N ILE A 213 15.18 2.76 0.52
CA ILE A 213 14.71 2.73 1.92
C ILE A 213 14.97 1.36 2.54
N GLY A 214 14.62 0.27 1.85
CA GLY A 214 14.85 -1.08 2.35
C GLY A 214 16.34 -1.37 2.56
N ALA A 215 17.20 -0.97 1.60
CA ALA A 215 18.63 -1.18 1.67
C ALA A 215 19.33 -0.37 2.78
N CYS A 216 18.86 0.85 3.07
CA CYS A 216 19.54 1.76 3.99
C CYS A 216 18.91 1.84 5.39
N PHE A 217 17.59 1.65 5.50
CA PHE A 217 16.83 1.85 6.75
C PHE A 217 16.07 0.60 7.19
N GLY A 218 16.26 -0.53 6.51
CA GLY A 218 15.41 -1.69 6.70
C GLY A 218 15.79 -2.66 7.82
N TRP A 219 17.00 -2.58 8.37
CA TRP A 219 17.46 -3.56 9.37
C TRP A 219 16.73 -3.46 10.71
N GLU A 220 16.49 -2.23 11.20
CA GLU A 220 15.96 -2.04 12.55
C GLU A 220 14.50 -2.50 12.69
N THR A 221 13.66 -2.15 11.71
CA THR A 221 12.21 -2.34 11.81
C THR A 221 11.58 -3.04 10.62
N GLY A 222 12.34 -3.34 9.57
CA GLY A 222 11.80 -3.94 8.34
C GLY A 222 11.05 -2.94 7.45
N TYR A 223 11.26 -1.63 7.66
CA TYR A 223 10.73 -0.53 6.83
C TYR A 223 9.25 -0.71 6.48
N ALA A 224 8.40 -0.82 7.50
CA ALA A 224 6.98 -1.05 7.25
C ALA A 224 6.38 0.07 6.39
N ILE A 225 6.59 1.33 6.79
CA ILE A 225 6.25 2.60 6.10
C ILE A 225 4.84 2.73 5.49
N ASN A 226 3.98 1.73 5.70
CA ASN A 226 2.70 1.54 5.06
C ASN A 226 1.84 0.63 5.95
N MET A 227 0.80 1.23 6.55
CA MET A 227 -0.13 0.52 7.43
C MET A 227 -0.78 -0.69 6.73
N ALA A 228 -1.21 -0.57 5.47
CA ALA A 228 -1.87 -1.66 4.76
C ALA A 228 -0.93 -2.85 4.47
N ARG A 229 0.36 -2.59 4.33
CA ARG A 229 1.42 -3.61 4.14
C ARG A 229 1.78 -4.36 5.42
N ASP A 230 1.50 -3.78 6.60
CA ASP A 230 1.82 -4.41 7.88
C ASP A 230 0.56 -4.92 8.61
N PHE A 231 -0.40 -4.04 8.87
CA PHE A 231 -1.60 -4.35 9.64
C PHE A 231 -2.43 -5.47 8.99
N ALA A 232 -2.65 -5.42 7.68
CA ALA A 232 -3.53 -6.39 7.02
C ALA A 232 -2.91 -7.80 6.99
N PRO A 233 -1.63 -7.99 6.59
CA PRO A 233 -0.96 -9.29 6.77
C PRO A 233 -0.80 -9.74 8.22
N ARG A 234 -0.64 -8.83 9.18
CA ARG A 234 -0.60 -9.15 10.62
C ARG A 234 -1.95 -9.68 11.12
N LEU A 235 -3.05 -9.06 10.69
CA LEU A 235 -4.39 -9.53 10.98
C LEU A 235 -4.63 -10.91 10.38
N LEU A 236 -4.17 -11.14 9.14
CA LEU A 236 -4.23 -12.46 8.54
C LEU A 236 -3.42 -13.48 9.36
N SER A 237 -2.17 -13.20 9.71
CA SER A 237 -1.33 -14.15 10.46
C SER A 237 -1.95 -14.49 11.82
N TYR A 238 -2.60 -13.52 12.48
CA TYR A 238 -3.41 -13.80 13.66
C TYR A 238 -4.49 -14.86 13.40
N ILE A 239 -5.29 -14.69 12.32
CA ILE A 239 -6.36 -15.61 11.92
C ILE A 239 -5.81 -17.00 11.54
N LEU A 240 -4.62 -17.05 10.94
CA LEU A 240 -3.96 -18.29 10.53
C LEU A 240 -3.40 -19.13 11.70
N GLY A 241 -3.48 -18.62 12.93
CA GLY A 241 -3.09 -19.37 14.13
C GLY A 241 -1.73 -19.02 14.71
N TYR A 242 -1.06 -17.95 14.24
CA TYR A 242 0.18 -17.46 14.88
C TYR A 242 -0.04 -16.93 16.32
N GLY A 243 -1.30 -16.76 16.72
CA GLY A 243 -1.69 -16.40 18.07
C GLY A 243 -1.47 -14.92 18.41
N PRO A 244 -1.78 -14.50 19.66
CA PRO A 244 -1.74 -13.10 20.06
C PRO A 244 -0.34 -12.48 20.08
N GLY A 245 0.71 -13.31 19.99
CA GLY A 245 2.11 -12.87 19.89
C GLY A 245 2.35 -11.90 18.74
N VAL A 246 1.58 -11.98 17.65
CA VAL A 246 1.69 -11.04 16.51
C VAL A 246 1.39 -9.59 16.90
N TRP A 247 0.68 -9.37 18.02
CA TRP A 247 0.34 -8.04 18.54
C TRP A 247 1.23 -7.60 19.71
N SER A 248 1.77 -8.54 20.49
CA SER A 248 2.58 -8.22 21.68
C SER A 248 4.10 -8.24 21.44
N ALA A 249 4.57 -8.91 20.39
CA ALA A 249 6.00 -8.98 20.06
C ALA A 249 6.64 -7.60 19.85
N GLY A 250 7.93 -7.50 20.15
CA GLY A 250 8.67 -6.24 20.09
C GLY A 250 8.22 -5.18 21.10
N GLY A 251 7.52 -5.59 22.18
CA GLY A 251 7.00 -4.68 23.19
C GLY A 251 5.78 -3.89 22.71
N TYR A 252 4.82 -4.61 22.09
CA TYR A 252 3.66 -4.06 21.39
C TYR A 252 4.02 -3.24 20.16
N TYR A 253 4.90 -3.76 19.30
CA TYR A 253 5.38 -3.03 18.14
C TYR A 253 4.29 -2.70 17.11
N PHE A 254 3.20 -3.49 17.04
CA PHE A 254 2.17 -3.40 15.99
C PHE A 254 1.60 -1.99 15.75
N TRP A 255 1.50 -1.14 16.79
CA TRP A 255 0.93 0.20 16.62
C TRP A 255 1.90 1.17 15.93
N ILE A 256 3.20 0.90 15.97
CA ILE A 256 4.22 1.79 15.38
C ILE A 256 4.07 1.83 13.85
N PRO A 257 4.06 0.71 13.11
CA PRO A 257 3.73 0.69 11.67
C PRO A 257 2.36 1.27 11.31
N ILE A 258 1.44 1.38 12.26
CA ILE A 258 0.12 1.95 12.06
C ILE A 258 0.14 3.47 12.21
N VAL A 259 0.97 4.04 13.10
CA VAL A 259 0.94 5.47 13.46
C VAL A 259 2.13 6.23 12.89
N ALA A 260 3.35 5.73 13.08
CA ALA A 260 4.57 6.44 12.68
C ALA A 260 4.60 6.76 11.18
N PRO A 261 4.15 5.88 10.27
CA PRO A 261 4.15 6.21 8.85
C PRO A 261 3.27 7.39 8.46
N PHE A 262 2.11 7.58 9.10
CA PHE A 262 1.26 8.74 8.82
C PHE A 262 1.95 10.04 9.20
N LEU A 263 2.57 10.08 10.39
CA LEU A 263 3.31 11.25 10.85
C LEU A 263 4.54 11.52 9.97
N GLY A 264 5.29 10.47 9.62
CA GLY A 264 6.45 10.58 8.74
C GLY A 264 6.08 11.05 7.34
N CYS A 265 5.05 10.48 6.72
CA CYS A 265 4.57 10.86 5.39
C CYS A 265 4.08 12.31 5.34
N VAL A 266 3.28 12.74 6.32
CA VAL A 266 2.83 14.13 6.41
C VAL A 266 4.01 15.07 6.61
N PHE A 267 4.97 14.71 7.46
CA PHE A 267 6.17 15.52 7.66
C PHE A 267 7.07 15.57 6.41
N GLY A 268 7.18 14.49 5.64
CA GLY A 268 7.89 14.47 4.37
C GLY A 268 7.28 15.43 3.34
N GLY A 269 5.94 15.43 3.25
CA GLY A 269 5.21 16.39 2.44
C GLY A 269 5.41 17.84 2.89
N PHE A 270 5.37 18.09 4.21
CA PHE A 270 5.70 19.39 4.79
C PHE A 270 7.09 19.87 4.40
N LEU A 271 8.12 19.03 4.57
CA LEU A 271 9.49 19.39 4.23
C LEU A 271 9.65 19.71 2.75
N TYR A 272 9.08 18.88 1.86
CA TYR A 272 9.14 19.16 0.43
C TYR A 272 8.46 20.48 0.09
N ASP A 273 7.29 20.75 0.68
CA ASP A 273 6.55 21.97 0.41
C ASP A 273 7.20 23.23 0.95
N VAL A 274 7.83 23.17 2.13
CA VAL A 274 8.57 24.31 2.71
C VAL A 274 9.80 24.66 1.89
N PHE A 275 10.55 23.66 1.44
CA PHE A 275 11.89 23.89 0.90
C PHE A 275 11.96 23.93 -0.62
N LEU A 276 11.08 23.20 -1.33
CA LEU A 276 11.25 22.94 -2.77
C LEU A 276 9.99 23.23 -3.61
N TYR A 277 8.79 23.00 -3.07
CA TYR A 277 7.57 23.12 -3.87
C TYR A 277 7.14 24.58 -4.05
N GLU A 278 6.99 25.02 -5.29
CA GLU A 278 6.49 26.37 -5.63
C GLU A 278 5.01 26.38 -6.06
N GLY A 279 4.32 25.24 -5.95
CA GLY A 279 2.91 25.12 -6.33
C GLY A 279 1.94 25.52 -5.22
N ASP A 280 0.65 25.32 -5.49
CA ASP A 280 -0.42 25.57 -4.52
C ASP A 280 -0.40 24.51 -3.41
N SER A 281 -0.12 24.94 -2.19
CA SER A 281 0.01 24.11 -1.00
C SER A 281 -0.53 24.84 0.23
N PRO A 282 -1.02 24.12 1.26
CA PRO A 282 -1.30 24.72 2.55
C PRO A 282 -0.13 25.50 3.16
N VAL A 283 1.10 25.06 2.91
CA VAL A 283 2.31 25.66 3.47
C VAL A 283 2.69 26.95 2.74
N ASN A 284 2.44 27.01 1.42
CA ASN A 284 2.74 28.16 0.57
C ASN A 284 1.69 29.28 0.70
N THR A 285 1.27 29.57 1.94
CA THR A 285 0.38 30.68 2.29
C THR A 285 0.90 31.47 3.49
N PRO A 286 0.44 32.71 3.72
CA PRO A 286 0.96 33.53 4.82
C PRO A 286 0.93 32.81 6.17
N LEU A 287 2.04 32.92 6.92
CA LEU A 287 2.26 32.21 8.19
C LEU A 287 2.20 30.68 8.07
N LEU A 288 2.72 30.11 6.96
CA LEU A 288 2.75 28.66 6.71
C LEU A 288 1.38 27.98 6.80
N GLY A 289 0.32 28.70 6.45
CA GLY A 289 -1.05 28.19 6.52
C GLY A 289 -1.66 28.14 7.92
N LEU A 290 -1.00 28.63 8.97
CA LEU A 290 -1.55 28.69 10.34
C LEU A 290 -2.91 29.40 10.40
N LYS A 291 -3.14 30.41 9.53
CA LYS A 291 -4.43 31.08 9.43
C LYS A 291 -5.60 30.13 9.12
N ARG A 292 -5.35 29.03 8.39
CA ARG A 292 -6.36 28.03 8.03
C ARG A 292 -6.85 27.21 9.23
N LEU A 293 -6.05 27.09 10.29
CA LEU A 293 -6.46 26.44 11.54
C LEU A 293 -7.45 27.29 12.34
N PHE A 294 -7.28 28.62 12.30
CA PHE A 294 -8.12 29.56 13.03
C PHE A 294 -9.35 30.02 12.23
N HIS A 295 -9.32 29.90 10.91
CA HIS A 295 -10.43 30.28 10.01
C HIS A 295 -10.68 29.15 8.97
N PRO A 296 -11.25 28.01 9.39
CA PRO A 296 -11.51 26.91 8.48
C PRO A 296 -12.62 27.28 7.50
N THR A 297 -12.33 27.29 6.20
CA THR A 297 -13.38 27.38 5.16
C THR A 297 -13.72 26.00 4.62
N PRO A 298 -14.92 25.79 4.03
CA PRO A 298 -15.26 24.56 3.34
C PRO A 298 -14.26 24.19 2.23
N GLU A 299 -13.58 25.17 1.62
CA GLU A 299 -12.55 24.94 0.61
C GLU A 299 -11.23 24.43 1.21
N VAL A 300 -10.95 24.72 2.49
CA VAL A 300 -9.76 24.23 3.21
C VAL A 300 -9.86 22.74 3.53
N TRP A 301 -11.06 22.25 3.85
CA TRP A 301 -11.28 20.87 4.34
C TRP A 301 -12.09 20.00 3.38
N SER A 302 -12.76 20.62 2.41
CA SER A 302 -13.58 19.95 1.42
C SER A 302 -13.06 20.31 0.03
N ASN A 303 -12.10 19.52 -0.45
CA ASN A 303 -11.79 19.41 -1.89
C ASN A 303 -12.87 18.59 -2.62
N THR A 304 -14.11 18.70 -2.16
CA THR A 304 -15.24 17.82 -2.47
C THR A 304 -15.75 18.01 -3.89
N LYS A 305 -15.28 19.05 -4.60
CA LYS A 305 -15.78 19.47 -5.92
C LYS A 305 -14.75 19.41 -7.05
N SER A 306 -13.53 18.90 -6.84
CA SER A 306 -12.61 18.71 -7.97
C SER A 306 -12.90 17.38 -8.67
N GLU A 307 -13.98 17.35 -9.44
CA GLU A 307 -14.23 16.32 -10.45
C GLU A 307 -13.28 16.52 -11.63
N MET A 308 -11.99 16.25 -11.45
CA MET A 308 -11.02 15.91 -12.49
C MET A 308 -9.61 15.91 -11.87
N TYR A 309 -9.09 14.71 -11.63
CA TYR A 309 -7.66 14.49 -11.74
C TYR A 309 -7.46 13.86 -13.13
N VAL A 310 -6.98 14.68 -14.07
CA VAL A 310 -6.43 14.22 -15.35
C VAL A 310 -4.95 14.01 -15.17
#